data_AF-A0AAD9VM96-F1
#
_entry.id   AF-A0AAD9VM96-F1
#
_cell.length_a   1.000
_cell.length_b   1.000
_cell.length_c   1.000
_cell.angle_alpha   90.00
_cell.angle_beta   90.00
_cell.angle_gamma   90.00
#
_symmetry.space_group_name_H-M   'P 1'
#
loop_
_entity.id
_entity.type
_entity.pdbx_description
1 polymer ?
#
loop_
_entity_poly.entity_id
_entity_poly.type
_entity_poly.pdbx_seq_one_letter_code
_entity_poly.pdbx_strand_id
1 'polypeptide(L)'
;MVGDRDGLKELLRRRLVECGWRDQVKLICKEIIKEHGHDITYDMLLSMVTSKARTLVPDSVKKELLQKIKNQLVAQEEKLKM
;
A
#
# COMPACT_ATOMS: atom_id res chain seq x y z
N MET A 1 -3.60 -4.20 -22.59
CA MET A 1 -4.49 -3.26 -21.90
C MET A 1 -4.25 -3.41 -20.40
N VAL A 2 -3.69 -2.39 -19.75
CA VAL A 2 -3.53 -2.40 -18.28
C VAL A 2 -4.95 -2.38 -17.69
N GLY A 3 -5.36 -3.43 -17.00
CA GLY A 3 -6.68 -3.50 -16.40
C GLY A 3 -6.82 -2.44 -15.30
N ASP A 4 -8.04 -1.97 -15.03
CA ASP A 4 -8.34 -0.94 -14.03
C ASP A 4 -7.68 -1.19 -12.68
N ARG A 5 -7.61 -2.47 -12.27
CA ARG A 5 -6.93 -2.92 -11.05
C ARG A 5 -5.43 -2.65 -11.06
N ASP A 6 -4.74 -2.87 -12.18
CA ASP A 6 -3.30 -2.67 -12.27
C ASP A 6 -2.97 -1.17 -12.30
N GLY A 7 -3.83 -0.35 -12.91
CA GLY A 7 -3.75 1.11 -12.82
C GLY A 7 -3.90 1.63 -11.38
N LEU A 8 -4.86 1.09 -10.62
CA LEU A 8 -5.05 1.43 -9.21
C LEU A 8 -3.85 1.00 -8.35
N LYS A 9 -3.29 -0.19 -8.58
CA LYS A 9 -2.09 -0.66 -7.89
C LYS A 9 -0.90 0.26 -8.13
N GLU A 10 -0.71 0.70 -9.37
CA GLU A 10 0.39 1.58 -9.73
C GLU A 10 0.23 2.98 -9.15
N LEU A 11 -1.00 3.50 -9.13
CA LEU A 11 -1.30 4.74 -8.43
C LEU A 11 -0.98 4.62 -6.93
N LEU A 12 -1.45 3.56 -6.26
CA LEU A 12 -1.18 3.35 -4.83
C LEU A 12 0.33 3.33 -4.57
N ARG A 13 1.10 2.58 -5.37
CA ARG A 13 2.56 2.53 -5.25
C ARG A 13 3.19 3.91 -5.36
N ARG A 14 2.80 4.71 -6.36
CA ARG A 14 3.29 6.09 -6.52
C ARG A 14 2.98 6.94 -5.30
N ARG A 15 1.74 6.93 -4.81
CA ARG A 15 1.35 7.70 -3.62
C ARG A 15 2.11 7.29 -2.36
N LEU A 16 2.34 6.00 -2.16
CA LEU A 16 3.13 5.49 -1.04
C LEU A 16 4.62 5.88 -1.13
N VAL A 17 5.16 6.09 -2.33
CA VAL A 17 6.51 6.62 -2.50
C VAL A 17 6.53 8.13 -2.25
N GLU A 18 5.61 8.88 -2.85
CA GLU A 18 5.53 10.34 -2.76
C GLU A 18 5.29 10.83 -1.32
N CYS A 19 4.47 10.12 -0.52
CA CYS A 19 4.24 10.48 0.87
C CYS A 19 5.34 9.98 1.83
N GLY A 20 6.42 9.37 1.31
CA GLY A 20 7.55 8.88 2.09
C GLY A 20 7.30 7.55 2.82
N TRP A 21 6.11 6.94 2.68
CA TRP A 21 5.76 5.69 3.36
C TRP A 21 6.77 4.57 3.05
N ARG A 22 7.23 4.44 1.80
CA ARG A 22 8.20 3.39 1.42
C ARG A 22 9.49 3.51 2.22
N ASP A 23 9.99 4.72 2.43
CA ASP A 23 11.26 4.93 3.11
C ASP A 23 11.10 4.82 4.63
N GLN A 24 9.94 5.19 5.19
CA GLN A 24 9.57 4.89 6.58
C GLN A 24 9.53 3.37 6.85
N VAL A 25 8.91 2.59 5.95
CA VAL A 25 8.87 1.13 6.10
C VAL A 25 10.27 0.52 6.05
N LYS A 26 11.15 1.01 5.17
CA LYS A 26 12.56 0.57 5.16
C LYS A 26 13.28 0.88 6.47
N LEU A 27 13.02 2.05 7.08
CA LEU A 27 13.60 2.41 8.36
C LEU A 27 13.14 1.45 9.47
N ILE A 28 11.85 1.14 9.51
CA ILE A 28 11.27 0.17 10.44
C ILE A 28 11.88 -1.22 10.26
N CYS A 29 12.10 -1.68 9.03
CA CYS A 29 12.80 -2.94 8.80
C CYS A 29 14.20 -2.94 9.44
N LYS A 30 14.96 -1.85 9.25
CA LYS A 30 16.32 -1.72 9.82
C LYS A 30 16.30 -1.69 11.35
N GLU A 31 15.34 -1.00 11.95
CA GLU A 31 15.15 -0.95 13.40
C GLU A 31 14.84 -2.33 13.98
N ILE A 32 13.89 -3.04 13.36
CA ILE A 32 13.50 -4.39 13.80
C ILE A 32 14.69 -5.36 13.71
N ILE A 33 15.46 -5.32 12.61
CA ILE A 33 16.66 -6.15 12.45
C ILE A 33 17.70 -5.79 13.52
N LYS A 34 17.90 -4.49 13.80
CA LYS A 34 18.85 -4.03 14.82
C LYS A 34 18.44 -4.47 16.23
N GLU A 35 17.14 -4.49 16.52
CA GLU A 35 16.58 -4.86 17.82
C GLU A 35 16.63 -6.38 18.07
N HIS A 36 16.34 -7.19 17.05
CA HIS A 36 16.29 -8.65 17.19
C HIS A 36 17.63 -9.34 16.91
N GLY A 37 18.58 -8.66 16.25
CA GLY A 37 19.90 -9.22 15.95
C GLY A 37 19.83 -10.43 15.00
N HIS A 38 20.60 -11.48 15.31
CA HIS A 38 20.74 -12.67 14.46
C HIS A 38 19.56 -13.63 14.52
N ASP A 39 18.68 -13.51 15.52
CA ASP A 39 17.56 -14.45 15.73
C ASP A 39 16.34 -14.17 14.84
N ILE A 40 16.38 -13.09 14.05
CA ILE A 40 15.26 -12.70 13.21
C ILE A 40 15.21 -13.51 11.92
N THR A 41 14.08 -14.17 11.69
CA THR A 41 13.77 -14.82 10.41
C THR A 41 13.06 -13.86 9.46
N TYR A 42 13.09 -14.17 8.17
CA TYR A 42 12.36 -13.40 7.16
C TYR A 42 10.86 -13.32 7.48
N ASP A 43 10.22 -14.42 7.87
CA ASP A 43 8.79 -14.45 8.17
C ASP A 43 8.43 -13.60 9.39
N MET A 44 9.27 -13.61 10.42
CA MET A 44 9.11 -12.75 11.60
C MET A 44 9.23 -11.26 11.21
N LEU A 45 10.27 -10.91 10.45
CA LEU A 45 10.46 -9.54 9.95
C LEU A 45 9.25 -9.11 9.10
N LEU A 46 8.81 -9.95 8.17
CA LEU A 46 7.68 -9.67 7.28
C LEU A 46 6.40 -9.45 8.08
N SER A 47 6.09 -10.30 9.05
CA SER A 47 4.90 -10.18 9.90
C SER A 47 4.90 -8.87 10.69
N MET A 48 6.01 -8.56 11.37
CA MET A 48 6.15 -7.35 12.18
C MET A 48 6.07 -6.08 11.33
N VAL A 49 6.83 -6.04 10.23
CA VAL A 49 6.86 -4.88 9.32
C VAL A 49 5.49 -4.70 8.67
N THR A 50 4.83 -5.77 8.21
CA THR A 50 3.52 -5.66 7.55
C THR A 50 2.47 -5.03 8.46
N SER A 51 2.44 -5.42 9.74
CA SER A 51 1.52 -4.85 10.72
C SER A 51 1.74 -3.34 10.87
N LYS A 52 2.99 -2.91 11.14
CA LYS A 52 3.35 -1.49 11.30
C LYS A 52 3.17 -0.68 10.00
N ALA A 53 3.54 -1.25 8.86
CA ALA A 53 3.45 -0.59 7.57
C ALA A 53 1.99 -0.26 7.20
N ARG A 54 1.04 -1.16 7.51
CA ARG A 54 -0.39 -0.92 7.24
C ARG A 54 -0.97 0.26 8.03
N THR A 55 -0.53 0.47 9.27
CA THR A 55 -1.02 1.58 10.10
C THR A 55 -0.47 2.93 9.63
N LEU A 56 0.72 2.94 9.03
CA LEU A 56 1.39 4.16 8.53
C LEU A 56 0.82 4.69 7.21
N VAL A 57 -0.05 3.95 6.54
CA VAL A 57 -0.67 4.45 5.29
C VAL A 57 -1.54 5.66 5.64
N PRO A 58 -1.27 6.87 5.09
CA PRO A 58 -2.04 8.05 5.39
C PRO A 58 -3.49 7.93 4.93
N ASP A 59 -4.43 8.50 5.69
CA ASP A 59 -5.85 8.46 5.34
C ASP A 59 -6.17 9.22 4.05
N SER A 60 -5.36 10.21 3.69
CA SER A 60 -5.46 10.89 2.38
C SER A 60 -5.26 9.91 1.22
N VAL A 61 -4.26 9.03 1.31
CA VAL A 61 -3.98 7.99 0.28
C VAL A 61 -5.12 6.97 0.24
N LYS A 62 -5.60 6.52 1.41
CA LYS A 62 -6.75 5.58 1.50
C LYS A 62 -8.01 6.19 0.86
N LYS A 63 -8.31 7.46 1.17
CA LYS A 63 -9.47 8.19 0.65
C LYS A 63 -9.37 8.39 -0.86
N GLU A 64 -8.22 8.80 -1.38
CA GLU A 64 -8.00 8.95 -2.84
C GLU A 64 -8.23 7.62 -3.56
N LEU A 65 -7.65 6.53 -3.05
CA LEU A 65 -7.79 5.22 -3.67
C LEU A 65 -9.24 4.72 -3.64
N LEU A 66 -9.93 4.88 -2.50
CA LEU A 66 -11.33 4.50 -2.36
C LEU A 66 -12.25 5.27 -3.31
N GLN A 67 -12.03 6.58 -3.46
CA GLN A 67 -12.79 7.41 -4.40
C GLN A 67 -12.58 6.94 -5.84
N LYS A 68 -11.35 6.62 -6.22
CA LYS A 68 -11.06 6.12 -7.57
C LYS A 68 -11.69 4.74 -7.84
N ILE A 69 -11.67 3.84 -6.86
CA ILE A 69 -12.35 2.55 -6.95
C ILE A 69 -13.86 2.76 -7.14
N LYS A 70 -14.49 3.64 -6.34
CA LYS A 70 -15.92 3.95 -6.47
C LYS A 70 -16.26 4.49 -7.86
N ASN A 71 -15.48 5.44 -8.37
CA ASN A 71 -15.69 6.02 -9.69
C ASN A 71 -15.55 4.98 -10.81
N GLN A 72 -14.58 4.06 -10.71
CA GLN A 72 -14.43 2.98 -11.67
C GLN A 72 -15.61 2.00 -11.64
N LEU A 73 -16.13 1.66 -10.45
CA LEU A 73 -17.29 0.78 -10.31
C LEU A 73 -18.56 1.42 -10.89
N VAL A 74 -18.80 2.71 -10.63
CA VAL A 74 -19.94 3.45 -11.20
C VAL A 74 -19.84 3.50 -12.73
N ALA A 75 -18.67 3.85 -13.27
CA ALA A 75 -18.46 3.88 -14.72
C ALA A 75 -18.62 2.50 -15.37
N GLN A 76 -18.26 1.42 -14.66
CA GLN A 76 -18.48 0.05 -15.14
C GLN A 76 -19.96 -0.31 -15.15
N GLU A 77 -20.71 0.07 -14.11
CA GLU A 77 -22.15 -0.16 -14.02
C GLU A 77 -22.92 0.57 -15.12
N GLU A 78 -22.57 1.83 -15.41
CA GLU A 78 -23.18 2.61 -16.50
C GLU A 78 -22.95 1.95 -17.87
N LYS A 79 -21.72 1.49 -18.14
CA LYS A 79 -21.41 0.75 -19.39
C LYS A 79 -22.18 -0.54 -19.54
N LEU A 80 -22.59 -1.18 -18.44
CA LEU A 80 -23.35 -2.43 -18.45
C LEU A 80 -24.85 -2.21 -18.68
N LYS A 81 -25.33 -0.98 -18.44
CA LYS A 81 -26.72 -0.55 -18.66
C LYS A 81 -26.96 0.01 -20.07
N MET A 82 -25.88 0.29 -20.80
CA MET A 82 -25.91 0.67 -22.23
C MET A 82 -25.83 -0.57 -23.11
#